data_AF-A0A9E4FAS9-F1
#
_entry.id   AF-A0A9E4FAS9-F1
#
_cell.length_a   1.000
_cell.length_b   1.000
_cell.length_c   1.000
_cell.angle_alpha   90.00
_cell.angle_beta   90.00
_cell.angle_gamma   90.00
#
_symmetry.space_group_name_H-M   'P 1'
#
loop_
_entity.id
_entity.type
_entity.pdbx_description
1 polymer ?
#
loop_
_entity_poly.entity_id
_entity_poly.type
_entity_poly.pdbx_seq_one_letter_code
_entity_poly.pdbx_strand_id
1 'polypeptide(L)' 'MPAFRKEHIDALFGEIEDNYKDRPEREQLHRDAHLAIALHDAGRDIPDEIDDRVVGLLEKHKPSD' A
#
# COMPACT_ATOMS: atom_id res chain seq x y z
N MET A 1 2.81 15.10 5.64
CA MET A 1 1.99 14.25 4.75
C MET A 1 0.77 13.83 5.56
N PRO A 2 -0.44 13.92 5.01
CA PRO A 2 -1.65 13.44 5.69
C PRO A 2 -1.56 11.92 5.88
N ALA A 3 -2.02 11.41 7.04
CA ALA A 3 -1.97 9.99 7.34
C ALA A 3 -3.09 9.21 6.62
N PHE A 4 -2.83 7.94 6.30
CA PHE A 4 -3.83 7.04 5.75
C PHE A 4 -5.04 6.92 6.69
N ARG A 5 -6.23 7.08 6.12
CA ARG A 5 -7.51 6.79 6.78
C ARG A 5 -8.11 5.50 6.25
N LYS A 6 -9.10 4.97 7.00
CA LYS A 6 -9.78 3.71 6.69
C LYS A 6 -10.20 3.59 5.23
N GLU A 7 -10.76 4.65 4.64
CA GLU A 7 -11.23 4.60 3.24
C GLU A 7 -10.10 4.33 2.24
N HIS A 8 -8.93 4.94 2.46
CA HIS A 8 -7.74 4.76 1.63
C HIS A 8 -7.18 3.35 1.78
N ILE A 9 -7.14 2.84 3.01
CA ILE A 9 -6.66 1.50 3.34
C ILE A 9 -7.58 0.46 2.71
N ASP A 10 -8.89 0.60 2.89
CA ASP A 10 -9.89 -0.30 2.30
C ASP A 10 -9.78 -0.32 0.77
N ALA A 11 -9.60 0.84 0.13
CA ALA A 11 -9.44 0.92 -1.34
C ALA A 11 -8.15 0.26 -1.83
N LEU A 12 -7.02 0.49 -1.15
CA LEU A 12 -5.73 -0.10 -1.50
C LEU A 12 -5.77 -1.63 -1.38
N PHE A 13 -6.20 -2.15 -0.23
CA PHE A 13 -6.25 -3.60 -0.02
C PHE A 13 -7.36 -4.28 -0.83
N GLY A 14 -8.46 -3.58 -1.10
CA GLY A 14 -9.47 -4.03 -2.07
C GLY A 14 -8.86 -4.26 -3.45
N GLU A 15 -8.02 -3.35 -3.94
CA GLU A 15 -7.35 -3.52 -5.22
C GLU A 15 -6.29 -4.63 -5.22
N ILE A 16 -5.64 -4.89 -4.07
CA ILE A 16 -4.75 -6.04 -3.93
C ILE A 16 -5.54 -7.35 -4.03
N GLU A 17 -6.67 -7.46 -3.33
CA GLU A 17 -7.52 -8.64 -3.39
C GLU A 17 -8.11 -8.83 -4.79
N ASP A 18 -8.66 -7.79 -5.42
CA ASP A 18 -9.30 -7.90 -6.74
C ASP A 18 -8.33 -8.36 -7.84
N ASN A 19 -7.07 -7.92 -7.79
CA ASN A 19 -6.09 -8.20 -8.86
C ASN A 19 -5.15 -9.38 -8.55
N TYR A 20 -4.93 -9.71 -7.28
CA TYR A 20 -3.89 -10.65 -6.87
C TYR A 20 -4.39 -11.79 -5.97
N LYS A 21 -5.69 -11.94 -5.72
CA LYS A 21 -6.24 -12.99 -4.84
C LYS A 21 -5.69 -14.40 -5.07
N ASP A 22 -5.55 -14.81 -6.33
CA ASP A 22 -5.10 -16.17 -6.68
C ASP A 22 -3.59 -16.24 -6.97
N ARG A 23 -2.85 -15.16 -6.68
CA ARG A 23 -1.41 -15.07 -6.94
C ARG A 23 -0.61 -15.49 -5.70
N PRO A 24 0.47 -16.26 -5.85
CA PRO A 24 1.31 -16.66 -4.72
C PRO A 24 1.97 -15.45 -4.02
N GLU A 25 2.22 -14.37 -4.75
CA GLU A 25 2.77 -13.13 -4.20
C GLU A 25 1.78 -12.27 -3.38
N ARG A 26 0.50 -12.63 -3.29
CA ARG A 26 -0.53 -11.83 -2.59
C ARG A 26 -0.12 -11.47 -1.16
N GLU A 27 0.33 -12.46 -0.41
CA GLU A 27 0.72 -12.28 0.98
C GLU A 27 1.95 -11.36 1.11
N GLN A 28 2.85 -11.38 0.13
CA GLN A 28 3.95 -10.43 0.08
C GLN A 28 3.43 -9.01 -0.17
N LEU A 29 2.57 -8.82 -1.16
CA LEU A 29 1.97 -7.51 -1.48
C LEU A 29 1.21 -6.93 -0.29
N HIS A 30 0.48 -7.76 0.47
CA HIS A 30 -0.20 -7.32 1.69
C HIS A 30 0.79 -6.81 2.76
N ARG A 31 1.87 -7.55 3.01
CA ARG A 31 2.88 -7.15 3.99
C ARG A 31 3.59 -5.87 3.58
N ASP A 32 3.97 -5.79 2.31
CA ASP A 32 4.66 -4.63 1.74
C ASP A 32 3.74 -3.39 1.78
N ALA A 33 2.44 -3.56 1.51
CA ALA A 33 1.45 -2.50 1.65
C ALA A 33 1.30 -2.00 3.09
N HIS A 34 1.20 -2.91 4.06
CA HIS A 34 1.17 -2.52 5.47
C HIS A 34 2.41 -1.73 5.88
N LEU A 35 3.60 -2.18 5.46
CA LEU A 35 4.85 -1.51 5.77
C LEU A 35 4.95 -0.13 5.09
N ALA A 36 4.59 -0.04 3.80
CA ALA A 36 4.61 1.20 3.05
C ALA A 36 3.68 2.26 3.64
N ILE A 37 2.45 1.87 4.04
CA ILE A 37 1.52 2.77 4.75
C ILE A 37 2.13 3.28 6.06
N ALA A 38 2.68 2.37 6.88
CA ALA A 38 3.28 2.75 8.16
C ALA A 38 4.47 3.69 8.00
N LEU A 39 5.29 3.50 6.97
CA LEU A 39 6.42 4.39 6.66
C LEU A 39 5.94 5.76 6.18
N HIS A 40 4.96 5.80 5.28
CA HIS A 40 4.35 7.04 4.81
C HIS A 40 3.76 7.87 5.97
N ASP A 41 2.97 7.22 6.84
CA ASP A 41 2.35 7.87 8.00
C ASP A 41 3.38 8.35 9.02
N ALA A 42 4.52 7.66 9.11
CA ALA A 42 5.67 8.09 9.91
C ALA A 42 6.53 9.17 9.23
N GLY A 43 6.20 9.58 8.00
CA GLY A 43 6.99 10.55 7.22
C GLY A 43 8.38 10.03 6.85
N ARG A 44 8.54 8.71 6.71
CA ARG A 44 9.79 8.06 6.31
C ARG A 44 9.75 7.70 4.84
N ASP A 45 10.95 7.66 4.24
CA ASP A 45 11.12 7.18 2.88
C ASP A 45 10.73 5.70 2.76
N ILE A 46 10.16 5.35 1.61
CA ILE A 46 9.80 3.98 1.28
C ILE A 46 11.05 3.31 0.69
N PRO A 47 11.51 2.20 1.27
CA PRO A 47 12.71 1.51 0.80
C PRO A 47 12.46 0.82 -0.55
N ASP A 48 13.52 0.69 -1.36
CA ASP A 48 13.48 0.09 -2.70
C ASP A 48 13.09 -1.39 -2.69
N GLU A 49 13.15 -2.05 -1.52
CA GLU A 49 12.72 -3.44 -1.34
C GLU A 49 11.19 -3.63 -1.35
N ILE A 50 10.39 -2.55 -1.26
CA ILE A 50 8.94 -2.61 -1.40
C ILE A 50 8.58 -2.86 -2.85
N ASP A 51 7.72 -3.84 -3.11
CA ASP A 51 7.28 -4.17 -4.47
C ASP A 51 6.69 -2.95 -5.20
N ASP A 52 7.16 -2.69 -6.42
CA ASP A 52 6.73 -1.55 -7.25
C ASP A 52 5.21 -1.45 -7.43
N ARG A 53 4.51 -2.59 -7.41
CA ARG A 53 3.04 -2.62 -7.48
C ARG A 53 2.41 -1.99 -6.25
N VAL A 54 2.99 -2.24 -5.08
CA VAL A 54 2.56 -1.60 -3.82
C VAL A 54 2.88 -0.11 -3.86
N VAL A 55 4.06 0.29 -4.35
CA VAL A 55 4.41 1.71 -4.49
C VAL A 55 3.39 2.44 -5.39
N GLY A 56 3.04 1.83 -6.53
CA GLY A 56 2.02 2.36 -7.43
C GLY A 56 0.64 2.47 -6.78
N LEU A 57 0.22 1.45 -6.02
CA LEU A 57 -1.05 1.48 -5.28
C LEU A 57 -1.06 2.51 -4.15
N LEU A 58 0.05 2.66 -3.44
CA LEU A 58 0.21 3.65 -2.39
C LEU A 58 0.07 5.06 -2.96
N GLU A 59 0.78 5.37 -4.05
CA GLU A 59 0.69 6.67 -4.72
C GLU A 59 -0.71 6.98 -5.26
N LYS A 60 -1.44 5.95 -5.70
CA LYS A 60 -2.82 6.06 -6.18
C LYS A 60 -3.83 6.34 -5.07
N HIS A 61 -3.66 5.71 -3.91
CA HIS A 61 -4.64 5.73 -2.81
C HIS A 61 -4.25 6.60 -1.63
N LYS A 62 -3.05 7.18 -1.63
CA LYS A 62 -2.62 8.06 -0.54
C LYS A 62 -3.58 9.24 -0.37
N PRO A 63 -3.71 9.77 0.86
CA PRO A 63 -4.57 10.92 1.09
C PRO A 63 -4.02 12.13 0.31
N SER A 64 -4.90 12.78 -0.43
CA SER A 64 -4.64 14.10 -1.00
C SER A 64 -5.03 15.17 0.01
N ASP A 65 -4.22 16.23 0.13
CA ASP A 65 -4.54 17.44 0.91
C ASP A 65 -5.78 18.17 0.34
#